data_AF-A0A849Z3A6-F1
#
_entry.id   AF-A0A849Z3A6-F1
#
_cell.length_a   1.000
_cell.length_b   1.000
_cell.length_c   1.000
_cell.angle_alpha   90.00
_cell.angle_beta   90.00
_cell.angle_gamma   90.00
#
_symmetry.space_group_name_H-M   'P 1'
#
loop_
_entity.id
_entity.type
_entity.pdbx_description
1 polymer ?
#
loop_
_entity_poly.entity_id
_entity_poly.type
_entity_poly.pdbx_seq_one_letter_code
_entity_poly.pdbx_strand_id
1 'polypeptide(L)'
;MRPSLGEELVPAAAFETLTAVAARLPLSTGGVSLETHLGRGEPRVDLVVRLFRPDRAVFSQTEDAWLEPVRRFVAGWSLPDGGLSHVTYADVEIDLDGEALRCFVGAMIEPRFAGGLRAIRKERLASASATPSSCFDVGARVLEVAEAEPIDTRVIDGVRRCFDSLGADAFVGYIGSLRTRTGRGDLVRMITSMPRSEVRAFLGAIGWPGDVDALQRGVRRLLGDGDRLDLDLNVTRDGVTAETGFYQTFWDPTAEVTSLQRSLAWLVEDGLVSTQQSTALARFAAHELEPLGAPRTLTLKLKVSATGAIQAKVYLSLLSIE
;
A
#
# COMPACT_ATOMS: atom_id res chain seq x y z
N MET A 1 -10.85 -8.54 18.80
CA MET A 1 -10.67 -8.78 17.35
C MET A 1 -10.87 -10.24 16.91
N ARG A 2 -10.56 -11.28 17.71
CA ARG A 2 -10.59 -12.70 17.25
C ARG A 2 -11.93 -13.24 16.71
N PRO A 3 -13.10 -13.00 17.33
CA PRO A 3 -14.29 -13.79 16.99
C PRO A 3 -14.91 -13.44 15.63
N SER A 4 -14.59 -12.27 15.09
CA SER A 4 -15.44 -11.69 14.06
C SER A 4 -14.89 -11.91 12.64
N LEU A 5 -13.59 -11.82 12.39
CA LEU A 5 -13.03 -11.87 11.02
C LEU A 5 -13.15 -13.22 10.30
N GLY A 6 -13.39 -14.32 11.01
CA GLY A 6 -13.48 -15.68 10.45
C GLY A 6 -12.12 -16.30 10.12
N GLU A 7 -12.02 -17.62 10.23
CA GLU A 7 -10.79 -18.37 9.90
C GLU A 7 -10.47 -18.33 8.40
N GLU A 8 -11.46 -18.01 7.58
CA GLU A 8 -11.35 -17.87 6.13
C GLU A 8 -10.48 -16.66 5.72
N LEU A 9 -10.46 -15.61 6.53
CA LEU A 9 -9.68 -14.39 6.29
C LEU A 9 -8.45 -14.30 7.18
N VAL A 10 -8.56 -14.77 8.42
CA VAL A 10 -7.46 -14.75 9.38
C VAL A 10 -7.40 -16.11 10.08
N PRO A 11 -6.57 -17.04 9.59
CA PRO A 11 -6.41 -18.36 10.21
C PRO A 11 -6.02 -18.25 11.68
N ALA A 12 -6.43 -19.23 12.49
CA ALA A 12 -6.17 -19.22 13.93
C ALA A 12 -4.67 -19.03 14.28
N ALA A 13 -3.76 -19.70 13.57
CA ALA A 13 -2.31 -19.57 13.77
C ALA A 13 -1.78 -18.18 13.40
N ALA A 14 -2.29 -17.59 12.30
CA ALA A 14 -1.95 -16.23 11.92
C ALA A 14 -2.48 -15.22 12.94
N PHE A 15 -3.67 -15.44 13.49
CA PHE A 15 -4.25 -14.58 14.52
C PHE A 15 -3.44 -14.58 15.83
N GLU A 16 -2.91 -15.73 16.24
CA GLU A 16 -2.06 -15.84 17.42
C GLU A 16 -0.76 -15.05 17.24
N THR A 17 -0.12 -15.21 16.08
CA THR A 17 1.08 -14.43 15.71
C THR A 17 0.77 -12.94 15.66
N LEU A 18 -0.33 -12.55 14.99
CA LEU A 18 -0.81 -11.17 14.91
C LEU A 18 -0.99 -10.56 16.30
N THR A 19 -1.63 -11.28 17.23
CA THR A 19 -1.88 -10.80 18.59
C THR A 19 -0.58 -10.64 19.37
N ALA A 20 0.34 -11.60 19.25
CA ALA A 20 1.64 -11.55 19.90
C ALA A 20 2.49 -10.37 19.39
N VAL A 21 2.43 -10.07 18.09
CA VAL A 21 3.13 -8.92 17.49
C VAL A 21 2.45 -7.60 17.87
N ALA A 22 1.12 -7.53 17.78
CA ALA A 22 0.35 -6.34 18.14
C ALA A 22 0.58 -5.92 19.60
N ALA A 23 0.73 -6.88 20.53
CA ALA A 23 1.01 -6.59 21.94
C ALA A 23 2.40 -5.96 22.18
N ARG A 24 3.32 -6.06 21.22
CA ARG A 24 4.67 -5.48 21.28
C ARG A 24 4.77 -4.12 20.59
N LEU A 25 3.78 -3.78 19.78
CA LEU A 25 3.74 -2.51 19.07
C LEU A 25 3.29 -1.38 19.99
N PRO A 26 3.90 -0.19 19.87
CA PRO A 26 3.34 1.00 20.48
C PRO A 26 1.91 1.26 20.00
N LEU A 27 1.11 1.90 20.87
CA LEU A 27 -0.18 2.42 20.45
C LEU A 27 0.02 3.50 19.38
N SER A 28 -0.72 3.39 18.30
CA SER A 28 -0.73 4.34 17.19
C SER A 28 -2.11 4.96 17.03
N THR A 29 -2.15 6.25 16.73
CA THR A 29 -3.37 6.98 16.35
C THR A 29 -3.83 6.68 14.92
N GLY A 30 -2.97 6.10 14.07
CA GLY A 30 -3.26 5.89 12.65
C GLY A 30 -4.23 4.78 12.28
N GLY A 31 -4.55 3.90 13.23
CA GLY A 31 -5.29 2.68 12.98
C GLY A 31 -4.43 1.56 12.38
N VAL A 32 -5.09 0.45 12.08
CA VAL A 32 -4.45 -0.80 11.64
C VAL A 32 -5.18 -1.40 10.44
N SER A 33 -4.43 -2.09 9.59
CA SER A 33 -5.01 -2.92 8.52
C SER A 33 -4.40 -4.32 8.53
N LEU A 34 -5.20 -5.30 8.17
CA LEU A 34 -4.73 -6.66 7.93
C LEU A 34 -4.66 -6.90 6.43
N GLU A 35 -3.47 -7.16 5.89
CA GLU A 35 -3.30 -7.62 4.50
C GLU A 35 -3.48 -9.14 4.47
N THR A 36 -4.65 -9.62 4.05
CA THR A 36 -4.92 -11.04 3.88
C THR A 36 -4.68 -11.44 2.43
N HIS A 37 -3.87 -12.48 2.20
CA HIS A 37 -3.68 -13.09 0.89
C HIS A 37 -4.83 -14.07 0.63
N LEU A 38 -5.49 -13.96 -0.52
CA LEU A 38 -6.67 -14.74 -0.86
C LEU A 38 -6.33 -15.90 -1.82
N GLY A 39 -7.25 -16.86 -1.96
CA GLY A 39 -7.11 -18.00 -2.87
C GLY A 39 -6.58 -19.29 -2.22
N ARG A 40 -6.14 -20.25 -3.05
CA ARG A 40 -5.85 -21.65 -2.65
C ARG A 40 -4.42 -21.89 -2.10
N GLY A 41 -3.76 -20.85 -1.60
CA GLY A 41 -2.40 -20.94 -1.05
C GLY A 41 -2.37 -21.10 0.48
N GLU A 42 -1.16 -21.05 1.04
CA GLU A 42 -0.97 -20.88 2.48
C GLU A 42 -1.58 -19.54 2.90
N PRO A 43 -2.55 -19.54 3.82
CA PRO A 43 -3.22 -18.32 4.20
C PRO A 43 -2.25 -17.45 5.02
N ARG A 44 -1.81 -16.37 4.39
CA ARG A 44 -0.87 -15.37 4.94
C ARG A 44 -1.62 -14.11 5.31
N VAL A 45 -1.28 -13.56 6.47
CA VAL A 45 -1.77 -12.27 6.95
C VAL A 45 -0.57 -11.43 7.34
N ASP A 46 -0.45 -10.23 6.78
CA ASP A 46 0.53 -9.23 7.21
C ASP A 46 -0.19 -8.13 8.02
N LEU A 47 0.51 -7.48 8.95
CA LEU A 47 -0.02 -6.37 9.73
C LEU A 47 0.49 -5.04 9.17
N VAL A 48 -0.42 -4.11 8.91
CA VAL A 48 -0.09 -2.74 8.51
C VAL A 48 -0.49 -1.79 9.63
N VAL A 49 0.46 -1.02 10.15
CA VAL A 49 0.22 0.03 11.15
C VAL A 49 0.45 1.37 10.50
N ARG A 50 -0.57 2.24 10.51
CA ARG A 50 -0.41 3.60 10.03
C ARG A 50 0.15 4.47 11.15
N LEU A 51 1.12 5.31 10.82
CA LEU A 51 1.76 6.27 11.72
C LEU A 51 1.50 7.69 11.24
N PHE A 52 0.96 8.52 12.12
CA PHE A 52 0.89 9.96 11.99
C PHE A 52 2.03 10.64 12.75
N ARG A 53 2.11 11.98 12.65
CA ARG A 53 3.13 12.76 13.34
C ARG A 53 3.14 12.59 14.87
N PRO A 54 1.99 12.54 15.56
CA PRO A 54 1.96 12.33 17.00
C PRO A 54 2.60 11.00 17.43
N ASP A 55 2.56 9.97 16.57
CA ASP A 55 3.05 8.62 16.89
C ASP A 55 4.59 8.53 16.89
N ARG A 56 5.28 9.50 16.29
CA ARG A 56 6.74 9.52 16.15
C ARG A 56 7.47 9.33 17.48
N ALA A 57 7.04 10.06 18.53
CA ALA A 57 7.72 10.01 19.81
C ALA A 57 7.71 8.58 20.40
N VAL A 58 6.56 7.90 20.33
CA VAL A 58 6.40 6.57 20.91
C VAL A 58 7.15 5.51 20.09
N PHE A 59 7.10 5.60 18.75
CA PHE A 59 7.82 4.65 17.89
C PHE A 59 9.34 4.82 17.95
N SER A 60 9.84 6.03 18.24
CA SER A 60 11.28 6.27 18.44
C SER A 60 11.86 5.60 19.68
N GLN A 61 11.02 5.26 20.66
CA GLN A 61 11.41 4.65 21.94
C GLN A 61 11.31 3.12 21.95
N THR A 62 10.92 2.51 20.83
CA THR A 62 10.83 1.04 20.75
C THR A 62 12.21 0.41 20.90
N GLU A 63 12.34 -0.68 21.65
CA GLU A 63 13.64 -1.38 21.80
C GLU A 63 13.75 -2.61 20.89
N ASP A 64 12.63 -3.04 20.30
CA ASP A 64 12.57 -4.21 19.45
C ASP A 64 13.47 -4.05 18.21
N ALA A 65 14.41 -4.97 18.02
CA ALA A 65 15.41 -4.88 16.95
C ALA A 65 14.76 -4.90 15.54
N TRP A 66 13.67 -5.64 15.37
CA TRP A 66 12.94 -5.75 14.10
C TRP A 66 12.21 -4.45 13.71
N LEU A 67 12.05 -3.49 14.63
CA LEU A 67 11.50 -2.15 14.39
C LEU A 67 12.58 -1.10 14.07
N GLU A 68 13.83 -1.49 13.94
CA GLU A 68 14.94 -0.59 13.60
C GLU A 68 14.68 0.27 12.34
N PRO A 69 14.11 -0.25 11.23
CA PRO A 69 13.76 0.57 10.07
C PRO A 69 12.75 1.69 10.41
N VAL A 70 11.79 1.39 11.29
CA VAL A 70 10.78 2.34 11.75
C VAL A 70 11.42 3.43 12.61
N ARG A 71 12.28 3.06 13.57
CA ARG A 71 13.01 4.03 14.40
C ARG A 71 13.82 5.00 13.56
N ARG A 72 14.59 4.50 12.59
CA ARG A 72 15.42 5.32 11.72
C ARG A 72 14.58 6.31 10.90
N PHE A 73 13.51 5.80 10.27
CA PHE A 73 12.58 6.65 9.53
C PHE A 73 11.98 7.74 10.42
N VAL A 74 11.46 7.37 11.59
CA VAL A 74 10.83 8.30 12.53
C VAL A 74 11.80 9.34 13.06
N ALA A 75 13.06 8.97 13.33
CA ALA A 75 14.12 9.91 13.70
C ALA A 75 14.36 10.94 12.58
N GLY A 76 14.49 10.48 11.33
CA GLY A 76 14.62 11.37 10.17
C GLY A 76 13.38 12.26 9.95
N TRP A 77 12.18 11.70 10.12
CA TRP A 77 10.91 12.41 9.96
C TRP A 77 10.67 13.48 11.03
N SER A 78 11.33 13.34 12.18
CA SER A 78 11.25 14.27 13.31
C SER A 78 12.15 15.50 13.16
N LEU A 79 13.08 15.52 12.20
CA LEU A 79 13.95 16.66 11.95
C LEU A 79 13.17 17.81 11.26
N PRO A 80 13.14 19.04 11.83
CA PRO A 80 12.42 20.18 11.25
C PRO A 80 12.82 20.51 9.81
N ASP A 81 14.13 20.46 9.53
CA ASP A 81 14.71 20.75 8.21
C ASP A 81 15.03 19.47 7.42
N GLY A 82 14.49 18.32 7.85
CA GLY A 82 14.83 17.00 7.32
C GLY A 82 14.23 16.67 5.95
N GLY A 83 13.53 17.60 5.30
CA GLY A 83 12.88 17.41 4.00
C GLY A 83 11.61 16.55 4.02
N LEU A 84 11.16 16.09 5.20
CA LEU A 84 10.01 15.19 5.36
C LEU A 84 8.79 15.87 6.01
N SER A 85 8.81 17.20 6.10
CA SER A 85 7.71 18.02 6.64
C SER A 85 6.43 17.97 5.79
N HIS A 86 6.46 17.35 4.59
CA HIS A 86 5.30 17.12 3.74
C HIS A 86 4.70 15.72 3.88
N VAL A 87 5.42 14.77 4.47
CA VAL A 87 4.87 13.44 4.72
C VAL A 87 3.74 13.56 5.75
N THR A 88 2.55 13.13 5.34
CA THR A 88 1.33 13.21 6.16
C THR A 88 1.23 12.02 7.10
N TYR A 89 1.51 10.83 6.60
CA TYR A 89 1.57 9.59 7.35
C TYR A 89 2.53 8.60 6.68
N ALA A 90 2.90 7.56 7.40
CA ALA A 90 3.63 6.42 6.87
C ALA A 90 2.92 5.12 7.29
N ASP A 91 2.91 4.12 6.42
CA ASP A 91 2.44 2.79 6.74
C ASP A 91 3.65 1.90 7.04
N VAL A 92 3.62 1.23 8.20
CA VAL A 92 4.57 0.20 8.60
C VAL A 92 3.94 -1.15 8.28
N GLU A 93 4.45 -1.83 7.26
CA GLU A 93 4.02 -3.18 6.92
C GLU A 93 4.94 -4.19 7.62
N ILE A 94 4.34 -5.18 8.29
CA ILE A 94 5.00 -6.20 9.10
C ILE A 94 4.62 -7.57 8.55
N ASP A 95 5.63 -8.30 8.07
CA ASP A 95 5.49 -9.66 7.58
C ASP A 95 5.35 -10.62 8.76
N LEU A 96 4.27 -11.41 8.79
CA LEU A 96 4.00 -12.39 9.86
C LEU A 96 4.25 -13.84 9.43
N ASP A 97 4.75 -14.07 8.21
CA ASP A 97 4.86 -15.40 7.57
C ASP A 97 6.24 -16.04 7.69
N GLY A 98 7.15 -15.51 8.51
CA GLY A 98 8.53 -15.96 8.62
C GLY A 98 8.97 -16.31 10.04
N GLU A 99 10.10 -17.04 10.13
CA GLU A 99 10.77 -17.32 11.40
C GLU A 99 11.24 -16.04 12.12
N ALA A 100 11.49 -14.98 11.35
CA ALA A 100 11.89 -13.67 11.86
C ALA A 100 10.94 -12.57 11.37
N LEU A 101 10.50 -11.74 12.30
CA LEU A 101 9.72 -10.54 11.99
C LEU A 101 10.55 -9.58 11.15
N ARG A 102 9.94 -9.12 10.06
CA ARG A 102 10.51 -8.10 9.18
C ARG A 102 9.46 -7.02 9.00
N CYS A 103 9.89 -5.77 8.99
CA CYS A 103 9.02 -4.67 8.62
C CYS A 103 9.69 -3.75 7.62
N PHE A 104 8.89 -2.97 6.92
CA PHE A 104 9.35 -1.83 6.16
C PHE A 104 8.41 -0.64 6.35
N VAL A 105 8.92 0.53 6.01
CA VAL A 105 8.15 1.78 6.05
C VAL A 105 7.95 2.26 4.62
N GLY A 106 6.72 2.60 4.28
CA GLY A 106 6.48 3.46 3.14
C GLY A 106 5.63 4.67 3.51
N ALA A 107 5.99 5.79 2.92
CA ALA A 107 5.48 7.09 3.30
C ALA A 107 4.55 7.65 2.23
N MET A 108 3.49 8.34 2.67
CA MET A 108 2.67 9.16 1.81
C MET A 108 3.40 10.48 1.53
N ILE A 109 3.87 10.67 0.30
CA ILE A 109 4.71 11.80 -0.13
C ILE A 109 3.96 12.87 -0.92
N GLU A 110 2.72 12.60 -1.33
CA GLU A 110 1.85 13.59 -1.98
C GLU A 110 1.15 14.45 -0.90
N PRO A 111 1.54 15.72 -0.71
CA PRO A 111 1.08 16.54 0.41
C PRO A 111 -0.43 16.80 0.42
N ARG A 112 -1.10 16.70 -0.74
CA ARG A 112 -2.55 16.92 -0.85
C ARG A 112 -3.35 15.63 -1.00
N PHE A 113 -2.74 14.49 -0.72
CA PHE A 113 -3.41 13.19 -0.84
C PHE A 113 -4.75 13.16 -0.08
N ALA A 114 -4.76 13.65 1.17
CA ALA A 114 -5.98 13.73 1.98
C ALA A 114 -7.09 14.64 1.40
N GLY A 115 -6.73 15.65 0.60
CA GLY A 115 -7.68 16.51 -0.09
C GLY A 115 -8.17 15.94 -1.43
N GLY A 116 -7.66 14.76 -1.82
CA GLY A 116 -7.96 14.08 -3.07
C GLY A 116 -7.47 14.82 -4.32
N LEU A 117 -7.84 14.29 -5.48
CA LEU A 117 -7.37 14.77 -6.78
C LEU A 117 -7.66 16.25 -7.02
N ARG A 118 -8.81 16.76 -6.55
CA ARG A 118 -9.16 18.18 -6.72
C ARG A 118 -8.18 19.09 -5.99
N ALA A 119 -7.74 18.72 -4.78
CA ALA A 119 -6.75 19.48 -4.03
C ALA A 119 -5.37 19.42 -4.69
N ILE A 120 -4.95 18.23 -5.13
CA ILE A 120 -3.69 18.01 -5.87
C ILE A 120 -3.65 18.89 -7.13
N ARG A 121 -4.69 18.82 -7.97
CA ARG A 121 -4.80 19.64 -9.20
C ARG A 121 -4.79 21.13 -8.89
N LYS A 122 -5.55 21.56 -7.88
CA LYS A 122 -5.60 22.97 -7.49
C LYS A 122 -4.22 23.50 -7.08
N GLU A 123 -3.45 22.73 -6.32
CA GLU A 123 -2.11 23.12 -5.90
C GLU A 123 -1.14 23.17 -7.09
N ARG A 124 -1.15 22.18 -7.97
CA ARG A 124 -0.30 22.17 -9.17
C ARG A 124 -0.57 23.33 -10.12
N LEU A 125 -1.84 23.72 -10.27
CA LEU A 125 -2.22 24.89 -11.07
C LEU A 125 -1.81 26.21 -10.42
N ALA A 126 -1.87 26.29 -9.08
CA ALA A 126 -1.50 27.50 -8.33
C ALA A 126 0.01 27.69 -8.22
N SER A 127 0.75 26.60 -8.13
CA SER A 127 2.19 26.59 -7.94
C SER A 127 2.87 26.31 -9.28
N ALA A 128 3.20 27.37 -10.03
CA ALA A 128 4.06 27.25 -11.21
C ALA A 128 5.44 26.60 -10.91
N SER A 129 5.78 26.42 -9.62
CA SER A 129 7.00 25.79 -9.09
C SER A 129 6.80 24.42 -8.43
N ALA A 130 5.57 23.93 -8.19
CA ALA A 130 5.35 22.59 -7.64
C ALA A 130 5.45 21.56 -8.77
N THR A 131 6.68 21.34 -9.21
CA THR A 131 6.98 20.34 -10.24
C THR A 131 6.97 18.95 -9.61
N PRO A 132 6.70 17.87 -10.37
CA PRO A 132 6.92 16.49 -9.94
C PRO A 132 8.28 16.24 -9.25
N SER A 133 9.29 17.08 -9.56
CA SER A 133 10.59 17.08 -8.91
C SER A 133 10.54 17.24 -7.38
N SER A 134 9.61 18.04 -6.83
CA SER A 134 9.56 18.24 -5.37
C SER A 134 9.07 16.99 -4.63
N CYS A 135 8.14 16.22 -5.20
CA CYS A 135 7.70 14.95 -4.63
C CYS A 135 8.77 13.87 -4.78
N PHE A 136 9.54 13.89 -5.87
CA PHE A 136 10.71 13.02 -6.01
C PHE A 136 11.73 13.27 -4.90
N ASP A 137 12.06 14.54 -4.61
CA ASP A 137 13.05 14.87 -3.58
C ASP A 137 12.60 14.40 -2.19
N VAL A 138 11.31 14.57 -1.86
CA VAL A 138 10.71 14.01 -0.63
C VAL A 138 10.82 12.49 -0.63
N GLY A 139 10.51 11.82 -1.74
CA GLY A 139 10.59 10.36 -1.86
C GLY A 139 12.01 9.82 -1.73
N ALA A 140 12.99 10.47 -2.36
CA ALA A 140 14.41 10.14 -2.22
C ALA A 140 14.86 10.29 -0.75
N ARG A 141 14.39 11.34 -0.06
CA ARG A 141 14.68 11.55 1.35
C ARG A 141 14.03 10.49 2.25
N VAL A 142 12.79 10.05 1.95
CA VAL A 142 12.13 8.93 2.67
C VAL A 142 13.00 7.69 2.59
N LEU A 143 13.47 7.36 1.38
CA LEU A 143 14.33 6.20 1.13
C LEU A 143 15.66 6.29 1.86
N GLU A 144 16.28 7.47 1.87
CA GLU A 144 17.55 7.73 2.59
C GLU A 144 17.42 7.50 4.10
N VAL A 145 16.35 8.00 4.73
CA VAL A 145 16.20 7.88 6.19
C VAL A 145 15.63 6.53 6.64
N ALA A 146 14.97 5.78 5.75
CA ALA A 146 14.45 4.45 6.10
C ALA A 146 15.56 3.39 6.16
N GLU A 147 16.66 3.60 5.43
CA GLU A 147 17.70 2.62 5.20
C GLU A 147 18.99 2.91 5.99
N ALA A 148 19.67 1.85 6.43
CA ALA A 148 20.98 1.99 7.10
C ALA A 148 22.10 2.28 6.08
N GLU A 149 21.96 1.71 4.90
CA GLU A 149 22.91 1.83 3.79
C GLU A 149 22.27 2.64 2.66
N PRO A 150 23.06 3.44 1.92
CA PRO A 150 22.55 4.14 0.75
C PRO A 150 21.84 3.21 -0.25
N ILE A 151 20.81 3.72 -0.91
CA ILE A 151 20.16 3.02 -2.01
C ILE A 151 21.05 3.13 -3.27
N ASP A 152 21.18 2.03 -4.03
CA ASP A 152 21.90 2.01 -5.30
C ASP A 152 21.36 3.12 -6.22
N THR A 153 22.26 3.94 -6.77
CA THR A 153 21.89 5.10 -7.60
C THR A 153 21.08 4.70 -8.82
N ARG A 154 21.25 3.48 -9.35
CA ARG A 154 20.44 2.98 -10.47
C ARG A 154 18.98 2.78 -10.10
N VAL A 155 18.70 2.40 -8.85
CA VAL A 155 17.32 2.31 -8.32
C VAL A 155 16.73 3.72 -8.23
N ILE A 156 17.51 4.68 -7.72
CA ILE A 156 17.08 6.09 -7.62
C ILE A 156 16.82 6.70 -9.02
N ASP A 157 17.67 6.41 -10.00
CA ASP A 157 17.48 6.82 -11.39
C ASP A 157 16.23 6.17 -12.01
N GLY A 158 15.95 4.91 -11.67
CA GLY A 158 14.72 4.22 -12.06
C GLY A 158 13.48 4.87 -11.45
N VAL A 159 13.52 5.20 -10.16
CA VAL A 159 12.45 5.95 -9.47
C VAL A 159 12.25 7.32 -10.14
N ARG A 160 13.33 8.07 -10.39
CA ARG A 160 13.27 9.38 -11.06
C ARG A 160 12.61 9.27 -12.43
N ARG A 161 12.97 8.28 -13.24
CA ARG A 161 12.35 8.01 -14.54
C ARG A 161 10.83 7.79 -14.42
N CYS A 162 10.37 7.10 -13.37
CA CYS A 162 8.94 6.95 -13.12
C CYS A 162 8.27 8.31 -12.86
N PHE A 163 8.87 9.19 -12.05
CA PHE A 163 8.35 10.54 -11.82
C PHE A 163 8.33 11.39 -13.11
N ASP A 164 9.41 11.36 -13.88
CA ASP A 164 9.56 12.14 -15.11
C ASP A 164 8.60 11.70 -16.22
N SER A 165 8.09 10.46 -16.15
CA SER A 165 7.16 9.89 -17.14
C SER A 165 5.68 10.13 -16.81
N LEU A 166 5.35 10.75 -15.67
CA LEU A 166 3.97 10.98 -15.25
C LEU A 166 3.29 12.05 -16.13
N GLY A 167 2.03 11.78 -16.49
CA GLY A 167 1.15 12.80 -17.08
C GLY A 167 0.77 13.90 -16.07
N ALA A 168 0.21 15.00 -16.57
CA ALA A 168 -0.14 16.17 -15.76
C ALA A 168 -1.13 15.85 -14.61
N ASP A 169 -2.00 14.86 -14.82
CA ASP A 169 -3.01 14.39 -13.87
C ASP A 169 -2.58 13.15 -13.07
N ALA A 170 -1.31 12.74 -13.19
CA ALA A 170 -0.75 11.60 -12.49
C ALA A 170 0.18 12.03 -11.33
N PHE A 171 0.29 11.21 -10.30
CA PHE A 171 1.14 11.50 -9.14
C PHE A 171 1.64 10.22 -8.47
N VAL A 172 2.77 10.32 -7.75
CA VAL A 172 3.21 9.27 -6.83
C VAL A 172 2.69 9.63 -5.45
N GLY A 173 1.80 8.80 -4.90
CA GLY A 173 1.30 8.99 -3.55
C GLY A 173 2.25 8.40 -2.52
N TYR A 174 2.75 7.20 -2.78
CA TYR A 174 3.46 6.40 -1.80
C TYR A 174 4.83 5.96 -2.30
N ILE A 175 5.81 5.89 -1.40
CA ILE A 175 7.11 5.29 -1.67
C ILE A 175 7.68 4.60 -0.43
N GLY A 176 8.29 3.43 -0.61
CA GLY A 176 8.94 2.68 0.48
C GLY A 176 10.00 1.72 -0.05
N SER A 177 11.04 1.50 0.76
CA SER A 177 12.06 0.49 0.47
C SER A 177 11.60 -0.88 0.98
N LEU A 178 11.79 -1.92 0.17
CA LEU A 178 11.48 -3.32 0.52
C LEU A 178 12.75 -4.13 0.85
N ARG A 179 13.89 -3.47 1.09
CA ARG A 179 15.18 -4.11 1.37
C ARG A 179 15.10 -5.05 2.57
N THR A 180 14.60 -4.56 3.69
CA THR A 180 14.47 -5.30 4.96
C THR A 180 13.53 -6.49 4.84
N ARG A 181 12.55 -6.42 3.94
CA ARG A 181 11.56 -7.46 3.68
C ARG A 181 12.13 -8.58 2.82
N THR A 182 12.69 -8.24 1.67
CA THR A 182 13.02 -9.23 0.63
C THR A 182 14.42 -9.84 0.77
N GLY A 183 15.29 -9.22 1.59
CA GLY A 183 16.73 -9.54 1.59
C GLY A 183 17.44 -9.17 0.29
N ARG A 184 16.72 -8.62 -0.69
CA ARG A 184 17.26 -8.08 -1.94
C ARG A 184 17.47 -6.58 -1.73
N GLY A 185 18.73 -6.17 -1.77
CA GLY A 185 19.22 -4.84 -1.40
C GLY A 185 18.67 -3.65 -2.19
N ASP A 186 17.87 -3.90 -3.22
CA ASP A 186 17.65 -2.96 -4.32
C ASP A 186 16.18 -2.76 -4.71
N LEU A 187 15.20 -3.23 -3.93
CA LEU A 187 13.78 -3.10 -4.29
C LEU A 187 13.10 -1.90 -3.62
N VAL A 188 12.58 -0.97 -4.42
CA VAL A 188 11.73 0.16 -3.98
C VAL A 188 10.33 -0.02 -4.53
N ARG A 189 9.29 0.15 -3.70
CA ARG A 189 7.90 0.20 -4.12
C ARG A 189 7.41 1.63 -4.20
N MET A 190 6.69 1.93 -5.27
CA MET A 190 5.97 3.18 -5.48
C MET A 190 4.49 2.87 -5.71
N ILE A 191 3.59 3.74 -5.25
CA ILE A 191 2.19 3.72 -5.68
C ILE A 191 1.91 4.98 -6.49
N THR A 192 1.64 4.78 -7.77
CA THR A 192 1.32 5.85 -8.72
C THR A 192 -0.17 5.87 -9.00
N SER A 193 -0.81 7.04 -8.87
CA SER A 193 -2.20 7.25 -9.26
C SER A 193 -2.26 8.00 -10.59
N MET A 194 -3.03 7.52 -11.57
CA MET A 194 -3.17 8.18 -12.87
C MET A 194 -4.54 7.91 -13.52
N PRO A 195 -4.96 8.72 -14.51
CA PRO A 195 -6.07 8.37 -15.39
C PRO A 195 -5.82 7.04 -16.10
N ARG A 196 -6.86 6.21 -16.24
CA ARG A 196 -6.72 4.89 -16.89
C ARG A 196 -6.26 4.97 -18.34
N SER A 197 -6.62 6.04 -19.02
CA SER A 197 -6.19 6.32 -20.40
C SER A 197 -4.67 6.52 -20.52
N GLU A 198 -3.99 6.94 -19.46
CA GLU A 198 -2.55 7.22 -19.46
C GLU A 198 -1.70 5.98 -19.14
N VAL A 199 -2.28 4.96 -18.51
CA VAL A 199 -1.56 3.78 -17.98
C VAL A 199 -0.68 3.10 -19.03
N ARG A 200 -1.20 2.86 -20.25
CA ARG A 200 -0.43 2.18 -21.30
C ARG A 200 0.78 3.00 -21.73
N ALA A 201 0.60 4.31 -21.95
CA ALA A 201 1.67 5.20 -22.37
C ALA A 201 2.74 5.31 -21.28
N PHE A 202 2.32 5.47 -20.02
CA PHE A 202 3.20 5.53 -18.87
C PHE A 202 4.04 4.25 -18.71
N LEU A 203 3.40 3.07 -18.72
CA LEU A 203 4.10 1.79 -18.58
C LEU A 203 5.10 1.55 -19.73
N GLY A 204 4.76 1.97 -20.95
CA GLY A 204 5.68 1.95 -22.09
C GLY A 204 6.89 2.88 -21.90
N ALA A 205 6.67 4.10 -21.39
CA ALA A 205 7.72 5.10 -21.17
C ALA A 205 8.75 4.66 -20.11
N ILE A 206 8.30 4.02 -19.03
CA ILE A 206 9.20 3.50 -17.98
C ILE A 206 9.83 2.16 -18.34
N GLY A 207 9.45 1.56 -19.48
CA GLY A 207 9.96 0.27 -19.92
C GLY A 207 9.46 -0.92 -19.09
N TRP A 208 8.21 -0.86 -18.60
CA TRP A 208 7.63 -1.94 -17.80
C TRP A 208 7.53 -3.24 -18.64
N PRO A 209 8.14 -4.36 -18.20
CA PRO A 209 8.25 -5.57 -19.02
C PRO A 209 7.03 -6.52 -18.93
N GLY A 210 5.97 -6.13 -18.23
CA GLY A 210 4.78 -6.98 -18.03
C GLY A 210 3.76 -6.92 -19.17
N ASP A 211 2.74 -7.79 -19.07
CA ASP A 211 1.62 -7.83 -20.02
C ASP A 211 0.59 -6.72 -19.70
N VAL A 212 0.66 -5.63 -20.46
CA VAL A 212 -0.27 -4.48 -20.35
C VAL A 212 -1.70 -4.89 -20.65
N ASP A 213 -1.93 -5.85 -21.55
CA ASP A 213 -3.28 -6.27 -21.90
C ASP A 213 -3.89 -7.12 -20.78
N ALA A 214 -3.10 -7.99 -20.14
CA ALA A 214 -3.53 -8.71 -18.93
C ALA A 214 -3.89 -7.74 -17.79
N LEU A 215 -3.03 -6.74 -17.55
CA LEU A 215 -3.32 -5.69 -16.58
C LEU A 215 -4.64 -4.98 -16.89
N GLN A 216 -4.84 -4.53 -18.14
CA GLN A 216 -6.06 -3.83 -18.55
C GLN A 216 -7.32 -4.71 -18.46
N ARG A 217 -7.22 -6.02 -18.66
CA ARG A 217 -8.34 -6.95 -18.41
C ARG A 217 -8.71 -6.99 -16.92
N GLY A 218 -7.72 -7.12 -16.04
CA GLY A 218 -7.95 -7.11 -14.60
C GLY A 218 -8.53 -5.78 -14.10
N VAL A 219 -7.99 -4.66 -14.58
CA VAL A 219 -8.45 -3.30 -14.24
C VAL A 219 -9.91 -3.08 -14.61
N ARG A 220 -10.31 -3.46 -15.84
CA ARG A 220 -11.71 -3.31 -16.27
C ARG A 220 -12.68 -4.13 -15.43
N ARG A 221 -12.27 -5.33 -15.00
CA ARG A 221 -13.12 -6.23 -14.22
C ARG A 221 -13.26 -5.78 -12.76
N LEU A 222 -12.15 -5.44 -12.10
CA LEU A 222 -12.20 -4.99 -10.71
C LEU A 222 -12.81 -3.59 -10.59
N LEU A 223 -12.30 -2.64 -11.37
CA LEU A 223 -12.60 -1.22 -11.12
C LEU A 223 -13.75 -0.65 -11.97
N GLY A 224 -14.43 -1.47 -12.76
CA GLY A 224 -15.58 -1.08 -13.60
C GLY A 224 -15.29 0.16 -14.46
N ASP A 225 -16.14 1.19 -14.35
CA ASP A 225 -16.07 2.43 -15.13
C ASP A 225 -15.27 3.55 -14.46
N GLY A 226 -14.55 3.30 -13.37
CA GLY A 226 -13.76 4.35 -12.73
C GLY A 226 -12.72 4.98 -13.68
N ASP A 227 -12.42 6.27 -13.53
CA ASP A 227 -11.53 6.95 -14.47
C ASP A 227 -10.05 6.83 -14.11
N ARG A 228 -9.74 6.35 -12.91
CA ARG A 228 -8.39 6.29 -12.36
C ARG A 228 -7.96 4.90 -11.94
N LEU A 229 -6.65 4.75 -11.81
CA LEU A 229 -5.97 3.55 -11.39
C LEU A 229 -4.81 3.94 -10.48
N ASP A 230 -4.75 3.28 -9.31
CA ASP A 230 -3.56 3.26 -8.49
C ASP A 230 -2.75 2.00 -8.83
N LEU A 231 -1.48 2.18 -9.14
CA LEU A 231 -0.55 1.14 -9.56
C LEU A 231 0.61 1.02 -8.57
N ASP A 232 0.80 -0.18 -8.04
CA ASP A 232 2.02 -0.58 -7.34
C ASP A 232 3.09 -0.91 -8.37
N LEU A 233 4.18 -0.14 -8.37
CA LEU A 233 5.36 -0.37 -9.19
C LEU A 233 6.51 -0.75 -8.27
N ASN A 234 7.29 -1.76 -8.67
CA ASN A 234 8.54 -2.04 -7.99
C ASN A 234 9.71 -1.71 -8.91
N VAL A 235 10.70 -1.01 -8.38
CA VAL A 235 11.91 -0.60 -9.09
C VAL A 235 13.10 -1.31 -8.46
N THR A 236 13.95 -1.92 -9.30
CA THR A 236 15.24 -2.50 -8.92
C THR A 236 16.39 -1.85 -9.68
N ARG A 237 17.63 -2.29 -9.42
CA ARG A 237 18.80 -1.85 -10.16
C ARG A 237 18.72 -2.18 -11.67
N ASP A 238 17.90 -3.17 -12.02
CA ASP A 238 17.73 -3.69 -13.38
C ASP A 238 16.51 -3.05 -14.09
N GLY A 239 15.80 -2.14 -13.41
CA GLY A 239 14.64 -1.43 -13.94
C GLY A 239 13.34 -1.73 -13.19
N VAL A 240 12.19 -1.43 -13.81
CA VAL A 240 10.87 -1.73 -13.22
C VAL A 240 10.61 -3.22 -13.35
N THR A 241 10.19 -3.88 -12.25
CA THR A 241 9.89 -5.30 -12.29
C THR A 241 8.60 -5.57 -13.07
N ALA A 242 8.49 -6.77 -13.63
CA ALA A 242 7.29 -7.19 -14.36
C ALA A 242 6.05 -7.34 -13.46
N GLU A 243 6.22 -7.43 -12.14
CA GLU A 243 5.11 -7.54 -11.20
C GLU A 243 4.55 -6.15 -10.87
N THR A 244 3.24 -5.99 -11.02
CA THR A 244 2.52 -4.79 -10.61
C THR A 244 1.25 -5.16 -9.85
N GLY A 245 0.78 -4.24 -9.01
CA GLY A 245 -0.49 -4.37 -8.32
C GLY A 245 -1.42 -3.21 -8.64
N PHE A 246 -2.71 -3.42 -8.47
CA PHE A 246 -3.72 -2.36 -8.47
C PHE A 246 -4.84 -2.72 -7.52
N TYR A 247 -5.59 -1.73 -7.07
CA TYR A 247 -6.59 -1.96 -6.04
C TYR A 247 -7.82 -1.05 -6.14
N GLN A 248 -8.90 -1.51 -5.53
CA GLN A 248 -10.12 -0.75 -5.27
C GLN A 248 -10.31 -0.63 -3.76
N THR A 249 -10.43 0.60 -3.27
CA THR A 249 -10.81 0.84 -1.87
C THR A 249 -12.28 1.21 -1.80
N PHE A 250 -13.02 0.46 -0.98
CA PHE A 250 -14.37 0.76 -0.54
C PHE A 250 -14.25 1.49 0.79
N TRP A 251 -14.43 2.81 0.75
CA TRP A 251 -14.28 3.70 1.91
C TRP A 251 -15.47 3.60 2.85
N ASP A 252 -16.65 3.32 2.28
CA ASP A 252 -17.84 2.91 3.01
C ASP A 252 -18.41 1.66 2.33
N PRO A 253 -17.93 0.47 2.71
CA PRO A 253 -18.34 -0.76 2.05
C PRO A 253 -19.84 -1.06 2.22
N THR A 254 -20.53 -0.43 3.19
CA THR A 254 -21.99 -0.54 3.33
C THR A 254 -22.73 0.29 2.29
N ALA A 255 -22.29 1.54 2.08
CA ALA A 255 -22.85 2.39 1.03
C ALA A 255 -22.51 1.86 -0.38
N GLU A 256 -21.38 1.16 -0.52
CA GLU A 256 -20.87 0.65 -1.79
C GLU A 256 -21.21 -0.83 -2.06
N VAL A 257 -22.19 -1.40 -1.33
CA VAL A 257 -22.48 -2.84 -1.31
C VAL A 257 -22.69 -3.46 -2.69
N THR A 258 -23.35 -2.76 -3.63
CA THR A 258 -23.57 -3.30 -4.99
C THR A 258 -22.26 -3.43 -5.78
N SER A 259 -21.36 -2.45 -5.68
CA SER A 259 -20.06 -2.50 -6.35
C SER A 259 -19.16 -3.56 -5.71
N LEU A 260 -19.20 -3.66 -4.38
CA LEU A 260 -18.48 -4.68 -3.64
C LEU A 260 -18.94 -6.08 -4.02
N GLN A 261 -20.24 -6.35 -3.99
CA GLN A 261 -20.82 -7.66 -4.34
C GLN A 261 -20.46 -8.09 -5.77
N ARG A 262 -20.51 -7.16 -6.73
CA ARG A 262 -20.08 -7.42 -8.11
C ARG A 262 -18.61 -7.82 -8.18
N SER A 263 -17.75 -7.10 -7.46
CA SER A 263 -16.30 -7.36 -7.41
C SER A 263 -16.02 -8.74 -6.79
N LEU A 264 -16.67 -9.06 -5.67
CA LEU A 264 -16.53 -10.35 -4.99
C LEU A 264 -17.03 -11.52 -5.85
N ALA A 265 -18.19 -11.38 -6.51
CA ALA A 265 -18.73 -12.41 -7.38
C ALA A 265 -17.76 -12.74 -8.53
N TRP A 266 -17.16 -11.71 -9.14
CA TRP A 266 -16.16 -11.89 -10.18
C TRP A 266 -14.90 -12.59 -9.66
N LEU A 267 -14.39 -12.20 -8.48
CA LEU A 267 -13.23 -12.85 -7.88
C LEU A 267 -13.46 -14.35 -7.61
N VAL A 268 -14.69 -14.74 -7.27
CA VAL A 268 -15.09 -16.15 -7.12
C VAL A 268 -15.17 -16.86 -8.48
N GLU A 269 -15.78 -16.22 -9.48
CA GLU A 269 -15.90 -16.75 -10.84
C GLU A 269 -14.53 -17.07 -11.46
N ASP A 270 -13.55 -16.17 -11.29
CA ASP A 270 -12.18 -16.36 -11.79
C ASP A 270 -11.33 -17.27 -10.87
N GLY A 271 -11.90 -17.81 -9.79
CA GLY A 271 -11.22 -18.71 -8.86
C GLY A 271 -10.10 -18.06 -8.03
N LEU A 272 -10.06 -16.72 -7.97
CA LEU A 272 -9.09 -15.96 -7.20
C LEU A 272 -9.41 -15.97 -5.69
N VAL A 273 -10.68 -16.18 -5.34
CA VAL A 273 -11.19 -16.20 -3.98
C VAL A 273 -12.20 -17.35 -3.83
N SER A 274 -12.23 -18.01 -2.68
CA SER A 274 -13.27 -19.03 -2.41
C SER A 274 -14.63 -18.41 -2.08
N THR A 275 -15.72 -19.16 -2.24
CA THR A 275 -17.06 -18.71 -1.82
C THR A 275 -17.10 -18.38 -0.32
N GLN A 276 -16.36 -19.13 0.51
CA GLN A 276 -16.29 -18.88 1.95
C GLN A 276 -15.56 -17.56 2.25
N GLN A 277 -14.41 -17.30 1.60
CA GLN A 277 -13.69 -16.03 1.71
C GLN A 277 -14.55 -14.85 1.25
N SER A 278 -15.23 -14.98 0.10
CA SER A 278 -16.15 -13.95 -0.39
C SER A 278 -17.27 -13.64 0.60
N THR A 279 -17.88 -14.68 1.20
CA THR A 279 -18.90 -14.51 2.24
C THR A 279 -18.34 -13.79 3.47
N ALA A 280 -17.15 -14.17 3.94
CA ALA A 280 -16.51 -13.52 5.08
C ALA A 280 -16.21 -12.03 4.81
N LEU A 281 -15.77 -11.68 3.60
CA LEU A 281 -15.55 -10.28 3.19
C LEU A 281 -16.85 -9.47 3.19
N ALA A 282 -17.94 -10.04 2.67
CA ALA A 282 -19.25 -9.38 2.69
C ALA A 282 -19.74 -9.12 4.12
N ARG A 283 -19.53 -10.07 5.04
CA ARG A 283 -19.87 -9.91 6.46
C ARG A 283 -19.03 -8.83 7.15
N PHE A 284 -17.73 -8.76 6.84
CA PHE A 284 -16.86 -7.69 7.32
C PHE A 284 -17.35 -6.31 6.87
N ALA A 285 -17.66 -6.18 5.58
CA ALA A 285 -18.21 -4.98 4.98
C ALA A 285 -19.55 -4.56 5.61
N ALA A 286 -20.43 -5.52 5.90
CA ALA A 286 -21.76 -5.26 6.45
C ALA A 286 -21.79 -4.92 7.96
N HIS A 287 -20.64 -4.81 8.63
CA HIS A 287 -20.55 -4.61 10.09
C HIS A 287 -21.21 -5.69 10.95
N GLU A 288 -21.53 -6.86 10.39
CA GLU A 288 -22.08 -7.99 11.15
C GLU A 288 -21.09 -8.55 12.20
N LEU A 289 -19.83 -8.15 12.06
CA LEU A 289 -18.69 -8.61 12.83
C LEU A 289 -18.38 -7.67 14.00
N GLU A 290 -19.28 -7.57 14.99
CA GLU A 290 -19.22 -6.69 16.19
C GLU A 290 -18.98 -5.19 15.94
N PRO A 291 -19.65 -4.27 16.65
CA PRO A 291 -19.38 -2.84 16.51
C PRO A 291 -17.99 -2.51 17.07
N LEU A 292 -17.02 -2.30 16.18
CA LEU A 292 -15.64 -1.94 16.54
C LEU A 292 -15.45 -0.44 16.81
N GLY A 293 -16.53 0.36 16.77
CA GLY A 293 -16.52 1.82 17.00
C GLY A 293 -15.79 2.65 15.93
N ALA A 294 -14.94 2.03 15.12
CA ALA A 294 -14.17 2.64 14.04
C ALA A 294 -14.79 2.39 12.66
N PRO A 295 -14.66 3.33 11.71
CA PRO A 295 -14.99 3.06 10.32
C PRO A 295 -14.12 1.94 9.75
N ARG A 296 -14.74 1.21 8.83
CA ARG A 296 -14.10 0.13 8.11
C ARG A 296 -13.86 0.57 6.70
N THR A 297 -12.67 0.28 6.20
CA THR A 297 -12.44 0.29 4.77
C THR A 297 -12.01 -1.09 4.34
N LEU A 298 -12.40 -1.47 3.14
CA LEU A 298 -12.02 -2.73 2.52
C LEU A 298 -11.31 -2.40 1.22
N THR A 299 -10.08 -2.85 1.06
CA THR A 299 -9.34 -2.66 -0.20
C THR A 299 -9.11 -4.00 -0.86
N LEU A 300 -9.71 -4.22 -2.03
CA LEU A 300 -9.43 -5.38 -2.88
C LEU A 300 -8.22 -5.06 -3.75
N LYS A 301 -7.14 -5.83 -3.64
CA LYS A 301 -5.91 -5.65 -4.41
C LYS A 301 -5.63 -6.87 -5.28
N LEU A 302 -5.25 -6.62 -6.52
CA LEU A 302 -4.82 -7.63 -7.45
C LEU A 302 -3.37 -7.39 -7.81
N LYS A 303 -2.59 -8.47 -7.85
CA LYS A 303 -1.22 -8.47 -8.35
C LYS A 303 -1.17 -9.26 -9.64
N VAL A 304 -0.53 -8.70 -10.65
CA VAL A 304 -0.28 -9.34 -11.94
C VAL A 304 1.20 -9.68 -12.02
N SER A 305 1.52 -10.94 -12.24
CA SER A 305 2.90 -11.41 -12.43
C SER A 305 3.40 -11.14 -13.86
N ALA A 306 4.69 -11.40 -14.09
CA ALA A 306 5.29 -11.37 -15.42
C ALA A 306 4.58 -12.29 -16.44
N THR A 307 4.01 -13.40 -15.98
CA THR A 307 3.31 -14.38 -16.82
C THR A 307 1.83 -14.06 -17.00
N GLY A 308 1.36 -12.93 -16.45
CA GLY A 308 -0.05 -12.55 -16.43
C GLY A 308 -0.88 -13.28 -15.39
N ALA A 309 -0.26 -14.09 -14.51
CA ALA A 309 -0.97 -14.74 -13.41
C ALA A 309 -1.45 -13.68 -12.42
N ILE A 310 -2.69 -13.81 -11.96
CA ILE A 310 -3.33 -12.88 -11.03
C ILE A 310 -3.38 -13.49 -9.63
N GLN A 311 -2.99 -12.71 -8.63
CA GLN A 311 -3.18 -13.03 -7.22
C GLN A 311 -4.07 -11.96 -6.58
N ALA A 312 -4.96 -12.39 -5.68
CA ALA A 312 -5.83 -11.48 -4.94
C ALA A 312 -5.36 -11.32 -3.49
N LYS A 313 -5.48 -10.10 -3.00
CA LYS A 313 -5.26 -9.71 -1.60
C LYS A 313 -6.38 -8.79 -1.17
N VAL A 314 -6.57 -8.69 0.14
CA VAL A 314 -7.48 -7.71 0.73
C VAL A 314 -6.80 -7.00 1.89
N TYR A 315 -7.06 -5.72 2.05
CA TYR A 315 -6.77 -4.99 3.29
C TYR A 315 -8.07 -4.79 4.06
N LEU A 316 -8.11 -5.32 5.26
CA LEU A 316 -9.20 -5.15 6.22
C LEU A 316 -8.77 -4.06 7.20
N SER A 317 -9.20 -2.84 6.95
CA SER A 317 -8.71 -1.67 7.68
C SER A 317 -9.70 -1.20 8.73
N LEU A 318 -9.19 -0.96 9.92
CA LEU A 318 -9.87 -0.31 11.04
C LEU A 318 -9.18 1.04 11.25
N LEU A 319 -9.77 2.10 10.70
CA LEU A 319 -9.20 3.43 10.78
C LEU A 319 -9.63 4.10 12.09
N SER A 320 -8.69 4.69 12.81
CA SER A 320 -9.09 5.67 13.83
C SER A 320 -9.55 6.92 13.10
N ILE A 321 -10.78 7.38 13.35
CA ILE A 321 -11.13 8.78 13.11
C ILE A 321 -10.85 9.48 14.43
N GLU A 322 -9.71 10.16 14.51
CA GLU A 322 -9.53 11.25 15.46
C GLU A 322 -9.60 12.57 14.70
#